data_AF-A0A9X4R7G1-F1
#
_entry.id   AF-A0A9X4R7G1-F1
#
_cell.length_a   1.000
_cell.length_b   1.000
_cell.length_c   1.000
_cell.angle_alpha   90.00
_cell.angle_beta   90.00
_cell.angle_gamma   90.00
#
_symmetry.space_group_name_H-M   'P 1'
#
loop_
_entity.id
_entity.type
_entity.pdbx_description
1 polymer ?
#
loop_
_entity_poly.entity_id
_entity_poly.type
_entity_poly.pdbx_seq_one_letter_code
_entity_poly.pdbx_strand_id
1 'polypeptide(L)'
;MPSGATDPMPCRFSTTRRQVASTTARWRHNSRRRTVLSPTDVRTWARQRLARQRRAWVDGEGTWPLIRGLEPPRAVDIRGGLGAVTAWTSAWAAERELVGVRVMRETRLMKGIGSQTMPVRVEFESPRAVAEFAGEAQAWDRVARRRALLLERWPQLAAGVGLGRLYDWMDQAGDLDVDRLVAVADWVLANPRSGLYLRQLPVAGVDTKWIEGGQRRAIAMLVALLQGDENATGETEKEFLRLCGLLAPVARIRERPGAPP
;
A
#
# COMPACT_ATOMS: atom_id res chain seq x y z
N MET A 1 28.44 67.51 16.07
CA MET A 1 27.05 67.21 15.68
C MET A 1 27.08 66.09 14.65
N PRO A 2 26.88 64.82 15.04
CA PRO A 2 26.95 63.68 14.12
C PRO A 2 25.55 63.32 13.61
N SER A 3 25.46 62.96 12.34
CA SER A 3 24.33 62.27 11.69
C SER A 3 25.00 61.44 10.59
N GLY A 4 25.00 60.11 10.57
CA GLY A 4 24.01 59.16 11.04
C GLY A 4 23.78 58.18 9.88
N ALA A 5 24.85 57.53 9.42
CA ALA A 5 24.78 56.49 8.40
C ALA A 5 24.37 55.18 9.08
N THR A 6 23.32 54.53 8.58
CA THR A 6 22.89 53.21 9.05
C THR A 6 22.47 52.36 7.87
N ASP A 7 23.41 51.54 7.40
CA ASP A 7 23.14 50.34 6.60
C ASP A 7 22.46 49.28 7.50
N PRO A 8 21.39 48.60 7.03
CA PRO A 8 20.91 47.40 7.69
C PRO A 8 21.54 46.14 7.07
N MET A 9 22.27 45.41 7.93
CA MET A 9 22.70 44.02 7.75
C MET A 9 21.52 43.05 7.50
N PRO A 10 21.68 42.01 6.66
CA PRO A 10 20.67 40.98 6.48
C PRO A 10 20.66 39.98 7.65
N CYS A 11 19.53 39.87 8.35
CA CYS A 11 19.27 38.85 9.35
C CYS A 11 19.19 37.46 8.69
N ARG A 12 20.12 36.58 9.07
CA ARG A 12 20.09 35.15 8.75
C ARG A 12 18.94 34.47 9.51
N PHE A 13 17.91 34.03 8.78
CA PHE A 13 16.87 33.15 9.31
C PHE A 13 17.43 31.73 9.49
N SER A 14 17.78 31.38 10.72
CA SER A 14 18.03 30.00 11.13
C SER A 14 16.69 29.23 11.18
N THR A 15 16.50 28.34 10.22
CA THR A 15 15.34 27.42 10.20
C THR A 15 15.60 26.27 11.18
N THR A 16 15.21 26.46 12.44
CA THR A 16 15.22 25.37 13.43
C THR A 16 13.99 24.49 13.21
N ARG A 17 14.19 23.39 12.49
CA ARG A 17 13.25 22.29 12.34
C ARG A 17 12.92 21.68 13.71
N ARG A 18 11.78 22.04 14.31
CA ARG A 18 11.24 21.35 15.50
C ARG A 18 10.80 19.94 15.11
N GLN A 19 11.54 18.94 15.59
CA GLN A 19 11.05 17.57 15.68
C GLN A 19 9.85 17.53 16.63
N VAL A 20 8.69 17.15 16.12
CA VAL A 20 7.51 16.84 16.93
C VAL A 20 7.69 15.40 17.43
N ALA A 21 8.12 15.26 18.68
CA ALA A 21 8.14 13.97 19.37
C ALA A 21 6.68 13.54 19.64
N SER A 22 6.24 12.49 18.94
CA SER A 22 4.93 11.86 19.14
C SER A 22 4.93 11.03 20.42
N THR A 23 4.52 11.62 21.54
CA THR A 23 4.33 10.90 22.81
C THR A 23 3.01 10.13 22.78
N THR A 24 3.07 8.81 22.56
CA THR A 24 1.93 7.91 22.77
C THR A 24 1.60 7.89 24.27
N ALA A 25 0.54 8.58 24.67
CA ALA A 25 0.04 8.57 26.05
C ALA A 25 -0.55 7.19 26.39
N ARG A 26 0.30 6.28 26.89
CA ARG A 26 -0.10 4.92 27.27
C ARG A 26 -0.66 4.91 28.69
N TRP A 27 -1.98 4.91 28.82
CA TRP A 27 -2.67 4.73 30.09
C TRP A 27 -2.45 3.30 30.62
N ARG A 28 -1.98 3.16 31.86
CA ARG A 28 -1.97 1.88 32.59
C ARG A 28 -2.65 2.09 33.92
N HIS A 29 -3.77 1.41 34.16
CA HIS A 29 -4.19 0.94 35.49
C HIS A 29 -5.10 -0.29 35.27
N ASN A 30 -5.10 -1.22 36.23
CA ASN A 30 -5.64 -2.56 36.12
C ASN A 30 -7.19 -2.61 36.06
N SER A 31 -7.75 -3.72 35.57
CA SER A 31 -9.16 -4.10 35.35
C SER A 31 -9.85 -3.63 34.04
N ARG A 32 -9.78 -4.50 33.01
CA ARG A 32 -10.64 -4.57 31.78
C ARG A 32 -10.83 -3.27 30.96
N ARG A 33 -9.76 -2.53 30.66
CA ARG A 33 -9.85 -1.19 30.05
C ARG A 33 -10.02 -1.20 28.52
N ARG A 34 -11.06 -0.52 28.04
CA ARG A 34 -11.13 0.05 26.69
C ARG A 34 -10.06 1.14 26.59
N THR A 35 -9.08 0.96 25.72
CA THR A 35 -8.05 1.96 25.43
C THR A 35 -8.64 2.96 24.44
N VAL A 36 -8.67 4.24 24.82
CA VAL A 36 -9.06 5.34 23.92
C VAL A 36 -8.01 5.43 22.81
N LEU A 37 -8.43 5.51 21.55
CA LEU A 37 -7.51 5.53 20.42
C LEU A 37 -7.12 6.96 20.03
N SER A 38 -5.82 7.23 20.03
CA SER A 38 -5.27 8.45 19.44
C SER A 38 -5.25 8.35 17.90
N PRO A 39 -5.08 9.48 17.19
CA PRO A 39 -4.90 9.43 15.74
C PRO A 39 -3.74 8.55 15.29
N THR A 40 -2.64 8.52 16.06
CA THR A 40 -1.48 7.64 15.80
C THR A 40 -1.83 6.16 15.92
N ASP A 41 -2.69 5.80 16.87
CA ASP A 41 -3.18 4.42 17.02
C ASP A 41 -4.06 4.02 15.83
N VAL A 42 -4.95 4.93 15.40
CA VAL A 42 -5.77 4.71 14.19
C VAL A 42 -4.90 4.63 12.95
N ARG A 43 -3.81 5.40 12.86
CA ARG A 43 -2.88 5.35 11.73
C ARG A 43 -2.14 4.02 11.69
N THR A 44 -1.73 3.50 12.83
CA THR A 44 -1.12 2.17 12.97
C THR A 44 -2.11 1.07 12.57
N TRP A 45 -3.35 1.17 13.04
CA TRP A 45 -4.43 0.28 12.63
C TRP A 45 -4.69 0.35 11.11
N ALA A 46 -4.74 1.54 10.53
CA ALA A 46 -4.97 1.76 9.10
C ALA A 46 -3.87 1.12 8.27
N ARG A 47 -2.59 1.28 8.65
CA ARG A 47 -1.45 0.61 8.03
C ARG A 47 -1.58 -0.92 8.07
N GLN A 48 -1.89 -1.48 9.24
CA GLN A 48 -2.05 -2.93 9.39
C GLN A 48 -3.24 -3.45 8.57
N ARG A 49 -4.35 -2.71 8.55
CA ARG A 49 -5.55 -3.06 7.79
C ARG A 49 -5.27 -3.02 6.29
N LEU A 50 -4.63 -1.96 5.81
CA LEU A 50 -4.19 -1.81 4.42
C LEU A 50 -3.26 -2.97 4.03
N ALA A 51 -2.21 -3.25 4.79
CA ALA A 51 -1.28 -4.35 4.48
C ALA A 51 -1.98 -5.71 4.32
N ARG A 52 -3.03 -5.97 5.11
CA ARG A 52 -3.81 -7.22 5.08
C ARG A 52 -4.84 -7.29 3.96
N GLN A 53 -5.28 -6.16 3.43
CA GLN A 53 -6.44 -6.09 2.53
C GLN A 53 -6.13 -5.46 1.18
N ARG A 54 -4.95 -4.88 0.99
CA ARG A 54 -4.56 -4.13 -0.22
C ARG A 54 -4.79 -4.90 -1.52
N ARG A 55 -4.56 -6.22 -1.50
CA ARG A 55 -4.78 -7.09 -2.67
C ARG A 55 -6.27 -7.13 -3.04
N ALA A 56 -7.11 -7.54 -2.09
CA ALA A 56 -8.56 -7.58 -2.23
C ALA A 56 -9.15 -6.21 -2.60
N TRP A 57 -8.71 -5.14 -1.94
CA TRP A 57 -9.19 -3.78 -2.22
C TRP A 57 -8.80 -3.26 -3.61
N VAL A 58 -7.65 -3.68 -4.13
CA VAL A 58 -7.27 -3.37 -5.53
C VAL A 58 -8.16 -4.09 -6.52
N ASP A 59 -8.63 -5.29 -6.18
CA ASP A 59 -9.63 -6.02 -6.97
C ASP A 59 -11.07 -5.51 -6.79
N GLY A 60 -11.26 -4.43 -6.02
CA GLY A 60 -12.56 -3.81 -5.78
C GLY A 60 -13.36 -4.44 -4.64
N GLU A 61 -12.79 -5.38 -3.91
CA GLU A 61 -13.44 -5.97 -2.74
C GLU A 61 -13.45 -5.00 -1.53
N GLY A 62 -14.28 -5.34 -0.55
CA GLY A 62 -14.40 -4.63 0.71
C GLY A 62 -15.75 -3.93 0.87
N THR A 63 -16.04 -3.55 2.11
CA THR A 63 -17.27 -2.82 2.45
C THR A 63 -16.91 -1.42 2.89
N TRP A 64 -17.56 -0.44 2.25
CA TRP A 64 -17.30 0.98 2.45
C TRP A 64 -18.61 1.69 2.86
N PRO A 65 -18.57 2.67 3.78
CA PRO A 65 -17.38 3.19 4.44
C PRO A 65 -16.83 2.20 5.49
N LEU A 66 -15.50 2.13 5.60
CA LEU A 66 -14.84 1.37 6.65
C LEU A 66 -14.85 2.22 7.93
N ILE A 67 -15.32 1.66 9.04
CA ILE A 67 -15.51 2.41 10.29
C ILE A 67 -14.53 1.92 11.36
N ARG A 68 -13.84 2.86 12.03
CA ARG A 68 -13.04 2.60 13.23
C ARG A 68 -13.56 3.42 14.41
N GLY A 69 -14.12 2.73 15.40
CA GLY A 69 -14.45 3.35 16.70
C GLY A 69 -13.21 3.86 17.42
N LEU A 70 -13.36 4.98 18.14
CA LEU A 70 -12.28 5.63 18.91
C LEU A 70 -12.36 5.40 20.42
N GLU A 71 -13.41 4.70 20.85
CA GLU A 71 -13.71 4.41 22.26
C GLU A 71 -13.57 5.66 23.16
N PRO A 72 -14.37 6.72 22.96
CA PRO A 72 -14.19 8.00 23.66
C PRO A 72 -14.21 7.86 25.19
N PRO A 73 -13.46 8.71 25.93
CA PRO A 73 -13.42 8.72 27.39
C PRO A 73 -14.80 8.88 28.03
N ARG A 74 -15.02 8.28 29.20
CA ARG A 74 -16.25 8.46 30.02
C ARG A 74 -16.01 9.39 31.21
N ALA A 75 -17.09 9.76 31.91
CA ALA A 75 -17.03 10.69 33.04
C ALA A 75 -16.15 10.19 34.21
N VAL A 76 -15.99 8.86 34.33
CA VAL A 76 -15.07 8.25 35.31
C VAL A 76 -13.61 8.45 34.89
N ASP A 77 -13.31 8.41 33.59
CA ASP A 77 -11.95 8.55 33.07
C ASP A 77 -11.44 10.00 33.18
N ILE A 78 -12.34 10.99 33.00
CA ILE A 78 -11.98 12.42 33.13
C ILE A 78 -11.59 12.77 34.58
N ARG A 79 -12.32 12.24 35.57
CA ARG A 79 -11.99 12.44 36.99
C ARG A 79 -10.64 11.83 37.38
N GLY A 80 -10.19 10.80 36.66
CA GLY A 80 -8.89 10.16 36.84
C GLY A 80 -7.73 10.81 36.07
N GLY A 81 -7.96 11.85 35.25
CA GLY A 81 -6.90 12.53 34.52
C GLY A 81 -7.39 13.45 33.39
N LEU A 82 -7.80 14.67 33.73
CA LEU A 82 -8.28 15.69 32.79
C LEU A 82 -7.24 16.03 31.70
N GLY A 83 -5.97 16.18 32.05
CA GLY A 83 -4.92 16.58 31.10
C GLY A 83 -4.76 15.62 29.93
N ALA A 84 -4.90 14.32 30.15
CA ALA A 84 -4.80 13.32 29.10
C ALA A 84 -6.04 13.28 28.19
N VAL A 85 -7.24 13.60 28.72
CA VAL A 85 -8.45 13.76 27.90
C VAL A 85 -8.34 15.01 27.03
N THR A 86 -7.87 16.13 27.59
CA THR A 86 -7.61 17.35 26.82
C THR A 86 -6.58 17.11 25.72
N ALA A 87 -5.46 16.44 26.02
CA ALA A 87 -4.45 16.10 25.02
C ALA A 87 -5.01 15.22 23.90
N TRP A 88 -5.85 14.25 24.23
CA TRP A 88 -6.49 13.38 23.24
C TRP A 88 -7.49 14.14 22.35
N THR A 89 -8.37 14.97 22.92
CA THR A 89 -9.33 15.78 22.15
C THR A 89 -8.59 16.78 21.26
N SER A 90 -7.54 17.42 21.77
CA SER A 90 -6.70 18.34 20.99
C SER A 90 -5.96 17.63 19.85
N ALA A 91 -5.48 16.40 20.07
CA ALA A 91 -4.86 15.62 19.00
C ALA A 91 -5.83 15.36 17.85
N TRP A 92 -7.08 14.97 18.14
CA TRP A 92 -8.12 14.80 17.13
C TRP A 92 -8.62 16.10 16.49
N ALA A 93 -8.51 17.23 17.19
CA ALA A 93 -8.82 18.54 16.62
C ALA A 93 -7.71 19.04 15.68
N ALA A 94 -6.46 18.66 15.95
CA ALA A 94 -5.30 18.99 15.12
C ALA A 94 -5.13 18.07 13.90
N GLU A 95 -5.87 16.96 13.83
CA GLU A 95 -5.85 16.10 12.65
C GLU A 95 -6.33 16.84 11.43
N ARG A 96 -5.54 16.77 10.37
CA ARG A 96 -5.85 17.38 9.08
C ARG A 96 -7.09 16.73 8.48
N GLU A 97 -7.95 17.53 7.88
CA GLU A 97 -9.03 17.02 7.04
C GLU A 97 -8.44 16.37 5.79
N LEU A 98 -8.69 15.08 5.63
CA LEU A 98 -8.23 14.28 4.50
C LEU A 98 -9.44 13.90 3.65
N VAL A 99 -9.27 13.92 2.33
CA VAL A 99 -10.34 13.57 1.39
C VAL A 99 -10.77 12.13 1.63
N GLY A 100 -12.08 11.92 1.80
CA GLY A 100 -12.67 10.60 2.08
C GLY A 100 -12.43 10.07 3.49
N VAL A 101 -11.92 10.89 4.43
CA VAL A 101 -11.79 10.53 5.85
C VAL A 101 -12.64 11.47 6.69
N ARG A 102 -13.59 10.94 7.46
CA ARG A 102 -14.47 11.73 8.33
C ARG A 102 -14.33 11.31 9.78
N VAL A 103 -13.97 12.27 10.64
CA VAL A 103 -13.97 12.09 12.09
C VAL A 103 -15.34 12.49 12.62
N MET A 104 -16.15 11.49 12.95
CA MET A 104 -17.48 11.72 13.50
C MET A 104 -17.38 12.13 14.96
N ARG A 105 -18.14 13.16 15.32
CA ARG A 105 -18.20 13.71 16.67
C ARG A 105 -19.61 13.61 17.21
N GLU A 106 -19.74 13.27 18.49
CA GLU A 106 -21.02 13.23 19.19
C GLU A 106 -20.95 14.10 20.42
N THR A 107 -22.05 14.79 20.69
CA THR A 107 -22.26 15.54 21.93
C THR A 107 -22.85 14.62 22.99
N ARG A 108 -22.16 14.48 24.13
CA ARG A 108 -22.57 13.60 25.23
C ARG A 108 -22.70 14.38 26.52
N LEU A 109 -23.81 14.16 27.23
CA LEU A 109 -24.00 14.72 28.56
C LEU A 109 -23.19 13.91 29.58
N MET A 110 -22.27 14.57 30.27
CA MET A 110 -21.38 13.94 31.25
C MET A 110 -21.71 14.45 32.65
N LYS A 111 -22.06 13.53 33.55
CA LYS A 111 -22.39 13.86 34.94
C LYS A 111 -21.23 14.60 35.61
N GLY A 112 -21.48 15.83 36.06
CA GLY A 112 -20.51 16.68 36.75
C GLY A 112 -19.62 17.56 35.86
N ILE A 113 -19.70 17.43 34.53
CA ILE A 113 -18.87 18.20 33.57
C ILE A 113 -19.75 18.91 32.52
N GLY A 114 -21.00 18.47 32.36
CA GLY A 114 -21.93 19.03 31.39
C GLY A 114 -21.81 18.37 30.02
N SER A 115 -22.31 19.06 29.00
CA SER A 115 -22.31 18.56 27.62
C SER A 115 -20.92 18.68 27.00
N GLN A 116 -20.41 17.60 26.41
CA GLN A 116 -19.08 17.56 25.78
C GLN A 116 -19.17 16.93 24.39
N THR A 117 -18.62 17.62 23.39
CA THR A 117 -18.52 17.11 22.01
C THR A 117 -17.19 16.42 21.82
N MET A 118 -17.21 15.13 21.49
CA MET A 118 -16.00 14.29 21.44
C MET A 118 -15.98 13.46 20.15
N PRO A 119 -14.80 13.18 19.57
CA PRO A 119 -14.69 12.28 18.42
C PRO A 119 -15.00 10.84 18.85
N VAL A 120 -15.84 10.14 18.09
CA VAL A 120 -16.35 8.81 18.47
C VAL A 120 -15.93 7.70 17.52
N ARG A 121 -15.77 8.02 16.23
CA ARG A 121 -15.33 7.09 15.19
C ARG A 121 -14.71 7.85 14.02
N VAL A 122 -13.88 7.15 13.26
CA VAL A 122 -13.39 7.59 11.95
C VAL A 122 -14.04 6.73 10.88
N GLU A 123 -14.55 7.36 9.84
CA GLU A 123 -15.13 6.72 8.67
C GLU A 123 -14.21 6.96 7.47
N PHE A 124 -13.87 5.89 6.75
CA PHE A 124 -13.08 5.92 5.52
C PHE A 124 -13.97 5.56 4.34
N GLU A 125 -14.13 6.47 3.39
CA GLU A 125 -15.04 6.30 2.25
C GLU A 125 -14.49 5.33 1.19
N SER A 126 -13.17 5.11 1.17
CA SER A 126 -12.51 4.30 0.14
C SER A 126 -11.20 3.67 0.62
N PRO A 127 -10.66 2.67 -0.10
CA PRO A 127 -9.32 2.14 0.16
C PRO A 127 -8.24 3.23 0.12
N ARG A 128 -8.35 4.16 -0.84
CA ARG A 128 -7.43 5.29 -0.98
C ARG A 128 -7.44 6.18 0.28
N ALA A 129 -8.61 6.41 0.87
CA ALA A 129 -8.72 7.18 2.11
C ALA A 129 -8.02 6.50 3.28
N VAL A 130 -8.08 5.16 3.36
CA VAL A 130 -7.31 4.39 4.35
C VAL A 130 -5.81 4.52 4.09
N ALA A 131 -5.37 4.45 2.83
CA ALA A 131 -3.97 4.62 2.45
C ALA A 131 -3.45 6.03 2.76
N GLU A 132 -4.22 7.07 2.46
CA GLU A 132 -3.92 8.46 2.82
C GLU A 132 -3.76 8.62 4.33
N PHE A 133 -4.71 8.10 5.11
CA PHE A 133 -4.61 8.14 6.56
C PHE A 133 -3.42 7.32 7.08
N ALA A 134 -3.07 6.21 6.43
CA ALA A 134 -1.89 5.41 6.75
C ALA A 134 -0.56 6.10 6.36
N GLY A 135 -0.58 7.12 5.49
CA GLY A 135 0.61 7.74 4.90
C GLY A 135 1.20 6.95 3.73
N GLU A 136 0.39 6.13 3.06
CA GLU A 136 0.74 5.17 1.99
C GLU A 136 0.03 5.51 0.66
N ALA A 137 -0.56 6.72 0.54
CA ALA A 137 -1.34 7.09 -0.65
C ALA A 137 -0.53 7.05 -1.95
N GLN A 138 0.74 7.44 -1.93
CA GLN A 138 1.57 7.41 -3.14
C GLN A 138 1.79 5.98 -3.68
N ALA A 139 1.99 5.02 -2.79
CA ALA A 139 2.10 3.60 -3.15
C ALA A 139 0.76 3.09 -3.72
N TRP A 140 -0.34 3.40 -3.02
CA TRP A 140 -1.69 3.06 -3.48
C TRP A 140 -1.99 3.60 -4.88
N ASP A 141 -1.69 4.88 -5.12
CA ASP A 141 -1.96 5.57 -6.38
C ASP A 141 -1.15 5.02 -7.54
N ARG A 142 0.11 4.65 -7.27
CA ARG A 142 0.99 4.02 -8.26
C ARG A 142 0.40 2.68 -8.71
N VAL A 143 -0.02 1.85 -7.76
CA VAL A 143 -0.65 0.55 -8.04
C VAL A 143 -1.98 0.73 -8.76
N ALA A 144 -2.83 1.65 -8.31
CA ALA A 144 -4.12 1.93 -8.94
C ALA A 144 -3.97 2.41 -10.39
N ARG A 145 -3.00 3.29 -10.67
CA ARG A 145 -2.68 3.74 -12.03
C ARG A 145 -2.19 2.58 -12.92
N ARG A 146 -1.28 1.75 -12.40
CA ARG A 146 -0.76 0.59 -13.14
C ARG A 146 -1.86 -0.43 -13.43
N ARG A 147 -2.74 -0.70 -12.46
CA ARG A 147 -3.94 -1.51 -12.68
C ARG A 147 -4.83 -0.94 -13.78
N ALA A 148 -5.09 0.36 -13.76
CA ALA A 148 -5.90 1.01 -14.80
C ALA A 148 -5.29 0.82 -16.20
N LEU A 149 -3.97 0.94 -16.33
CA LEU A 149 -3.25 0.65 -17.58
C LEU A 149 -3.44 -0.81 -18.04
N LEU A 150 -3.34 -1.79 -17.12
CA LEU A 150 -3.57 -3.20 -17.49
C LEU A 150 -5.01 -3.47 -17.93
N LEU A 151 -5.99 -2.82 -17.29
CA LEU A 151 -7.41 -2.94 -17.65
C LEU A 151 -7.73 -2.27 -18.98
N GLU A 152 -7.09 -1.14 -19.28
CA GLU A 152 -7.20 -0.47 -20.59
C GLU A 152 -6.61 -1.35 -21.69
N ARG A 153 -5.46 -1.98 -21.43
CA ARG A 153 -4.82 -2.89 -22.40
C ARG A 153 -5.60 -4.18 -22.62
N TRP A 154 -6.11 -4.79 -21.54
CA TRP A 154 -6.88 -6.04 -21.61
C TRP A 154 -8.21 -5.90 -20.85
N PRO A 155 -9.27 -5.39 -21.50
CA PRO A 155 -10.58 -5.19 -20.88
C PRO A 155 -11.22 -6.45 -20.28
N GLN A 156 -10.84 -7.64 -20.78
CA GLN A 156 -11.29 -8.94 -20.24
C GLN A 156 -10.92 -9.15 -18.77
N LEU A 157 -9.89 -8.46 -18.27
CA LEU A 157 -9.50 -8.51 -16.87
C LEU A 157 -10.48 -7.75 -15.95
N ALA A 158 -11.36 -6.90 -16.48
CA ALA A 158 -12.28 -6.09 -15.67
C ALA A 158 -13.33 -6.93 -14.91
N ALA A 159 -13.71 -8.09 -15.47
CA ALA A 159 -14.64 -9.02 -14.84
C ALA A 159 -13.95 -9.98 -13.86
N GLY A 160 -12.62 -10.07 -13.91
CA GLY A 160 -11.83 -11.02 -13.13
C GLY A 160 -11.30 -10.43 -11.82
N VAL A 161 -11.11 -11.31 -10.83
CA VAL A 161 -10.35 -11.02 -9.61
C VAL A 161 -8.91 -11.53 -9.75
N GLY A 162 -7.96 -10.94 -9.03
CA GLY A 162 -6.60 -11.46 -8.91
C GLY A 162 -5.48 -10.54 -9.36
N LEU A 163 -5.76 -9.38 -9.98
CA LEU A 163 -4.75 -8.35 -10.22
C LEU A 163 -4.18 -7.81 -8.89
N GLY A 164 -4.97 -7.84 -7.82
CA GLY A 164 -4.53 -7.56 -6.46
C GLY A 164 -3.35 -8.43 -6.01
N ARG A 165 -3.19 -9.64 -6.55
CA ARG A 165 -2.02 -10.48 -6.23
C ARG A 165 -0.71 -9.89 -6.76
N LEU A 166 -0.77 -9.03 -7.78
CA LEU A 166 0.37 -8.29 -8.33
C LEU A 166 0.65 -6.98 -7.56
N TYR A 167 -0.07 -6.65 -6.48
CA TYR A 167 0.09 -5.38 -5.75
C TYR A 167 1.55 -5.05 -5.44
N ASP A 168 2.25 -5.97 -4.78
CA ASP A 168 3.61 -5.71 -4.27
C ASP A 168 4.61 -5.49 -5.40
N TRP A 169 4.43 -6.24 -6.49
CA TRP A 169 5.21 -6.06 -7.71
C TRP A 169 4.88 -4.74 -8.40
N MET A 170 3.60 -4.39 -8.52
CA MET A 170 3.13 -3.12 -9.09
C MET A 170 3.51 -1.91 -8.24
N ASP A 171 3.84 -2.06 -6.98
CA ASP A 171 4.36 -0.96 -6.16
C ASP A 171 5.86 -0.75 -6.39
N GLN A 172 6.62 -1.85 -6.48
CA GLN A 172 8.08 -1.83 -6.53
C GLN A 172 8.67 -1.72 -7.95
N ALA A 173 7.97 -2.20 -8.97
CA ALA A 173 8.48 -2.24 -10.34
C ALA A 173 8.83 -0.84 -10.86
N GLY A 174 9.86 -0.71 -11.70
CA GLY A 174 10.09 0.50 -12.47
C GLY A 174 9.03 0.66 -13.56
N ASP A 175 8.81 1.88 -14.07
CA ASP A 175 7.85 2.08 -15.16
C ASP A 175 8.24 1.29 -16.42
N LEU A 176 9.54 1.21 -16.73
CA LEU A 176 10.07 0.38 -17.81
C LEU A 176 9.81 -1.13 -17.60
N ASP A 177 9.77 -1.61 -16.37
CA ASP A 177 9.46 -3.02 -16.08
C ASP A 177 7.97 -3.30 -16.30
N VAL A 178 7.10 -2.32 -16.05
CA VAL A 178 5.67 -2.40 -16.37
C VAL A 178 5.49 -2.46 -17.89
N ASP A 179 6.17 -1.60 -18.65
CA ASP A 179 6.11 -1.60 -20.12
C ASP A 179 6.59 -2.95 -20.69
N ARG A 180 7.67 -3.50 -20.14
CA ARG A 180 8.18 -4.83 -20.52
C ARG A 180 7.20 -5.94 -20.17
N LEU A 181 6.59 -5.91 -18.98
CA LEU A 181 5.56 -6.88 -18.60
C LEU A 181 4.41 -6.86 -19.61
N VAL A 182 3.97 -5.67 -20.01
CA VAL A 182 2.91 -5.51 -21.01
C VAL A 182 3.32 -6.10 -22.36
N ALA A 183 4.50 -5.75 -22.85
CA ALA A 183 5.01 -6.25 -24.13
C ALA A 183 5.19 -7.78 -24.13
N VAL A 184 5.66 -8.38 -23.03
CA VAL A 184 5.78 -9.84 -22.90
C VAL A 184 4.41 -10.50 -22.90
N ALA A 185 3.45 -10.00 -22.12
CA ALA A 185 2.11 -10.58 -22.07
C ALA A 185 1.40 -10.49 -23.42
N ASP A 186 1.50 -9.36 -24.13
CA ASP A 186 0.96 -9.21 -25.48
C ASP A 186 1.58 -10.22 -26.45
N TRP A 187 2.90 -10.37 -26.42
CA TRP A 187 3.59 -11.32 -27.28
C TRP A 187 3.19 -12.77 -26.99
N VAL A 188 3.08 -13.15 -25.71
CA VAL A 188 2.68 -14.50 -25.29
C VAL A 188 1.24 -14.80 -25.74
N LEU A 189 0.32 -13.84 -25.59
CA LEU A 189 -1.05 -14.00 -26.06
C LEU A 189 -1.13 -14.17 -27.59
N ALA A 190 -0.28 -13.48 -28.35
CA ALA A 190 -0.19 -13.63 -29.79
C ALA A 190 0.52 -14.94 -30.22
N ASN A 191 1.33 -15.55 -29.35
CA ASN A 191 2.18 -16.70 -29.66
C ASN A 191 2.05 -17.84 -28.62
N PRO A 192 0.84 -18.42 -28.41
CA PRO A 192 0.58 -19.36 -27.31
C PRO A 192 1.35 -20.69 -27.38
N ARG A 193 1.96 -21.01 -28.54
CA ARG A 193 2.80 -22.20 -28.75
C ARG A 193 4.07 -21.84 -29.52
N SER A 194 4.73 -20.78 -29.10
CA SER A 194 5.90 -20.25 -29.80
C SER A 194 7.00 -21.27 -30.05
N GLY A 195 7.15 -22.27 -29.17
CA GLY A 195 8.27 -23.21 -29.24
C GLY A 195 9.63 -22.54 -29.03
N LEU A 196 9.65 -21.34 -28.46
CA LEU A 196 10.87 -20.59 -28.18
C LEU A 196 11.35 -20.85 -26.76
N TYR A 197 12.65 -20.75 -26.56
CA TYR A 197 13.22 -20.62 -25.22
C TYR A 197 12.99 -19.19 -24.71
N LEU A 198 12.93 -19.04 -23.39
CA LEU A 198 12.77 -17.75 -22.71
C LEU A 198 13.76 -16.67 -23.20
N ARG A 199 15.02 -17.04 -23.44
CA ARG A 199 16.08 -16.13 -23.96
C ARG A 199 15.91 -15.71 -25.43
N GLN A 200 14.98 -16.32 -26.15
CA GLN A 200 14.70 -16.05 -27.57
C GLN A 200 13.48 -15.15 -27.75
N LEU A 201 12.88 -14.65 -26.66
CA LEU A 201 11.74 -13.75 -26.73
C LEU A 201 12.10 -12.50 -27.55
N PRO A 202 11.38 -12.21 -28.65
CA PRO A 202 11.66 -11.05 -29.50
C PRO A 202 11.01 -9.78 -28.91
N VAL A 203 11.31 -9.50 -27.64
CA VAL A 203 10.79 -8.33 -26.92
C VAL A 203 11.96 -7.45 -26.51
N ALA A 204 11.95 -6.19 -26.96
CA ALA A 204 13.04 -5.27 -26.69
C ALA A 204 13.23 -5.04 -25.18
N GLY A 205 14.47 -5.18 -24.70
CA GLY A 205 14.82 -4.99 -23.29
C GLY A 205 14.42 -6.14 -22.36
N VAL A 206 13.87 -7.24 -22.89
CA VAL A 206 13.65 -8.48 -22.14
C VAL A 206 14.84 -9.40 -22.38
N ASP A 207 15.75 -9.42 -21.41
CA ASP A 207 16.89 -10.34 -21.40
C ASP A 207 16.77 -11.32 -20.22
N THR A 208 17.65 -12.33 -20.22
CA THR A 208 17.69 -13.34 -19.15
C THR A 208 17.86 -12.71 -17.77
N LYS A 209 18.63 -11.62 -17.63
CA LYS A 209 18.86 -10.96 -16.34
C LYS A 209 17.60 -10.27 -15.83
N TRP A 210 16.84 -9.64 -16.72
CA TRP A 210 15.57 -9.02 -16.36
C TRP A 210 14.61 -10.07 -15.81
N ILE A 211 14.50 -11.23 -16.46
CA ILE A 211 13.58 -12.28 -16.02
C ILE A 211 14.04 -12.95 -14.72
N GLU A 212 15.36 -13.20 -14.59
CA GLU A 212 15.99 -13.68 -13.35
C GLU A 212 15.83 -12.69 -12.19
N GLY A 213 15.65 -11.40 -12.48
CA GLY A 213 15.37 -10.33 -11.51
C GLY A 213 14.00 -10.38 -10.82
N GLY A 214 13.29 -11.52 -10.87
CA GLY A 214 12.04 -11.74 -10.15
C GLY A 214 10.76 -11.45 -10.95
N GLN A 215 10.89 -11.13 -12.24
CA GLN A 215 9.77 -10.74 -13.12
C GLN A 215 8.92 -11.95 -13.56
N ARG A 216 9.50 -13.15 -13.49
CA ARG A 216 8.86 -14.42 -13.86
C ARG A 216 7.48 -14.60 -13.23
N ARG A 217 7.35 -14.33 -11.93
CA ARG A 217 6.08 -14.48 -11.20
C ARG A 217 5.03 -13.51 -11.69
N ALA A 218 5.40 -12.25 -11.95
CA ALA A 218 4.49 -11.24 -12.45
C ALA A 218 3.96 -11.60 -13.85
N ILE A 219 4.85 -12.02 -14.75
CA ILE A 219 4.48 -12.50 -16.09
C ILE A 219 3.55 -13.71 -15.99
N ALA A 220 3.92 -14.73 -15.21
CA ALA A 220 3.12 -15.94 -15.09
C ALA A 220 1.70 -15.65 -14.60
N MET A 221 1.58 -14.82 -13.55
CA MET A 221 0.29 -14.46 -12.97
C MET A 221 -0.57 -13.63 -13.92
N LEU A 222 0.02 -12.67 -14.63
CA LEU A 222 -0.72 -11.86 -15.60
C LEU A 222 -1.20 -12.72 -16.77
N VAL A 223 -0.32 -13.56 -17.33
CA VAL A 223 -0.67 -14.48 -18.43
C VAL A 223 -1.74 -15.47 -18.00
N ALA A 224 -1.63 -16.04 -16.80
CA ALA A 224 -2.64 -16.92 -16.24
C ALA A 224 -4.02 -16.25 -16.14
N LEU A 225 -4.08 -15.02 -15.59
CA LEU A 225 -5.31 -14.24 -15.54
C LEU A 225 -5.88 -13.96 -16.94
N LEU A 226 -5.03 -13.62 -17.89
CA LEU A 226 -5.44 -13.36 -19.28
C LEU A 226 -5.97 -14.60 -20.00
N GLN A 227 -5.52 -15.80 -19.60
CA GLN A 227 -5.98 -17.10 -20.10
C GLN A 227 -7.19 -17.65 -19.32
N GLY A 228 -7.64 -16.97 -18.26
CA GLY A 228 -8.74 -17.44 -17.39
C GLY A 228 -8.34 -18.51 -16.39
N ASP A 229 -7.04 -18.75 -16.18
CA ASP A 229 -6.53 -19.67 -15.16
C ASP A 229 -6.26 -18.90 -13.85
N GLU A 230 -7.33 -18.63 -13.10
CA GLU A 230 -7.26 -17.78 -11.89
C GLU A 230 -6.44 -18.41 -10.75
N ASN A 231 -6.25 -19.73 -10.78
CA ASN A 231 -5.56 -20.51 -9.74
C ASN A 231 -4.06 -20.68 -10.01
N ALA A 232 -3.61 -20.48 -11.26
CA ALA A 232 -2.20 -20.58 -11.58
C ALA A 232 -1.38 -19.51 -10.85
N THR A 233 -0.34 -19.96 -10.16
CA THR A 233 0.54 -19.11 -9.37
C THR A 233 1.84 -18.82 -10.11
N GLY A 234 2.19 -19.68 -11.09
CA GLY A 234 3.45 -19.59 -11.81
C GLY A 234 4.66 -19.79 -10.90
N GLU A 235 4.48 -20.47 -9.77
CA GLU A 235 5.53 -20.58 -8.75
C GLU A 235 6.71 -21.39 -9.25
N THR A 236 6.45 -22.45 -10.01
CA THR A 236 7.49 -23.28 -10.61
C THR A 236 7.91 -22.75 -11.99
N GLU A 237 9.19 -22.93 -12.33
CA GLU A 237 9.70 -22.58 -13.67
C GLU A 237 8.94 -23.36 -14.76
N LYS A 238 8.67 -24.64 -14.52
CA LYS A 238 7.91 -25.50 -15.45
C LYS A 238 6.50 -24.97 -15.73
N GLU A 239 5.80 -24.51 -14.70
CA GLU A 239 4.47 -23.91 -14.84
C GLU A 239 4.52 -22.58 -15.59
N PHE A 240 5.49 -21.72 -15.27
CA PHE A 240 5.71 -20.47 -15.99
C PHE A 240 5.94 -20.71 -17.49
N LEU A 241 6.85 -21.63 -17.83
CA LEU A 241 7.15 -21.97 -19.22
C LEU A 241 5.91 -22.54 -19.93
N ARG A 242 5.13 -23.40 -19.25
CA ARG A 242 3.88 -23.94 -19.77
C ARG A 242 2.87 -22.83 -20.07
N LEU A 243 2.63 -21.91 -19.13
CA LEU A 243 1.70 -20.79 -19.29
C LEU A 243 2.09 -19.88 -20.46
N CYS A 244 3.40 -19.68 -20.65
CA CYS A 244 3.92 -18.82 -21.72
C CYS A 244 4.13 -19.55 -23.06
N GLY A 245 3.85 -20.85 -23.16
CA GLY A 245 4.10 -21.63 -24.38
C GLY A 245 5.59 -21.70 -24.76
N LEU A 246 6.48 -21.69 -23.77
CA LEU A 246 7.95 -21.68 -23.92
C LEU A 246 8.56 -23.07 -23.68
N LEU A 247 9.71 -23.33 -24.30
CA LEU A 247 10.47 -24.56 -24.12
C LEU A 247 11.29 -24.56 -22.82
N ALA A 248 11.33 -25.73 -22.18
CA ALA A 248 12.23 -25.99 -21.06
C ALA A 248 13.67 -26.21 -21.54
N PRO A 249 14.69 -25.68 -20.83
CA PRO A 249 16.08 -25.99 -21.14
C PRO A 249 16.33 -27.51 -21.10
N VAL A 250 16.94 -28.06 -22.15
CA VAL A 250 17.43 -29.44 -22.10
C VAL A 250 18.60 -29.49 -21.11
N ALA A 251 18.48 -30.31 -20.06
CA ALA A 251 19.55 -30.50 -19.10
C ALA A 251 20.79 -31.03 -19.85
N ARG A 252 21.87 -30.24 -19.87
CA ARG A 252 23.13 -30.71 -20.48
C ARG A 252 23.74 -31.74 -19.54
N ILE A 253 23.72 -33.00 -19.94
CA ILE A 253 24.53 -34.05 -19.29
C ILE A 253 25.98 -33.64 -19.48
N ARG A 254 26.67 -33.32 -18.37
CA ARG A 254 28.12 -33.10 -18.41
C ARG A 254 28.76 -34.47 -18.51
N GLU A 255 29.02 -34.93 -19.74
CA GLU A 255 29.85 -36.12 -19.92
C GLU A 255 31.24 -35.82 -19.34
N ARG A 256 31.59 -36.57 -18.31
CA ARG A 256 32.93 -36.56 -17.72
C ARG A 256 33.80 -37.33 -18.70
N PRO A 257 34.85 -36.75 -19.31
CA PRO A 257 35.74 -37.51 -20.17
C PRO A 257 36.33 -38.63 -19.31
N GLY A 258 36.07 -39.88 -19.67
CA GLY A 258 36.70 -41.03 -19.06
C GLY A 258 38.21 -40.90 -19.21
N ALA A 259 38.93 -41.08 -18.10
CA ALA A 259 40.38 -41.13 -18.13
C ALA A 259 40.84 -42.28 -19.05
N PRO A 260 41.82 -42.06 -19.95
CA PRO A 260 42.35 -43.12 -20.79
C PRO A 260 43.11 -44.17 -19.94
N PRO A 261 43.18 -45.43 -20.42
CA PRO A 261 43.73 -46.58 -19.70
C PRO A 261 45.25 -46.46 -19.45
#